data_AF-A0A1E4HX47-F1
#
_entry.id   AF-A0A1E4HX47-F1
#
_cell.length_a   1.000
_cell.length_b   1.000
_cell.length_c   1.000
_cell.angle_alpha   90.00
_cell.angle_beta   90.00
_cell.angle_gamma   90.00
#
_symmetry.space_group_name_H-M   'P 1'
#
loop_
_entity.id
_entity.type
_entity.pdbx_description
1 polymer ?
#
loop_
_entity_poly.entity_id
_entity_poly.type
_entity_poly.pdbx_seq_one_letter_code
_entity_poly.pdbx_strand_id
1 'polypeptide(L)'
;MVDAIVEDHLRLMVDAVNVTTHTDRSVLWANAAAAMAGAFLALSWGSSDHSRYLDEATEAFAANAQLDGLVALTSFRLGGEDWFMSRRRRCCLAIRARASNRGEVYCASCPILSEDEQGRRYLDAAIRFQAVERVVSADGL
;
A
#
# COMPACT_ATOMS: atom_id res chain seq x y z
N MET A 1 15.17 6.78 18.91
CA MET A 1 14.33 7.85 19.50
C MET A 1 13.20 8.23 18.57
N VAL A 2 13.46 8.53 17.29
CA VAL A 2 12.39 8.78 16.29
C VAL A 2 11.49 7.56 16.12
N ASP A 3 12.06 6.36 16.02
CA ASP A 3 11.26 5.13 15.84
C ASP A 3 10.29 4.87 16.99
N ALA A 4 10.73 5.10 18.23
CA ALA A 4 9.88 4.98 19.42
C ALA A 4 8.74 6.01 19.42
N ILE A 5 8.99 7.24 18.96
CA ILE A 5 7.96 8.28 18.83
C ILE A 5 6.92 7.87 17.77
N VAL A 6 7.38 7.35 16.62
CA VAL A 6 6.50 6.89 15.54
C VAL A 6 5.66 5.70 15.98
N GLU A 7 6.28 4.72 16.64
CA GLU A 7 5.59 3.54 17.17
C GLU A 7 4.51 3.94 18.19
N ASP A 8 4.85 4.79 19.15
CA ASP A 8 3.90 5.25 20.16
C ASP A 8 2.76 6.07 19.54
N HIS A 9 3.07 6.91 18.54
CA HIS A 9 2.05 7.69 17.85
C HIS A 9 1.05 6.80 17.10
N LEU A 10 1.55 5.81 16.35
CA LEU A 10 0.70 4.84 15.64
C LEU A 10 -0.16 4.03 16.62
N ARG A 11 0.43 3.56 17.72
CA ARG A 11 -0.27 2.81 18.76
C ARG A 11 -1.41 3.62 19.37
N LEU A 12 -1.15 4.88 19.74
CA LEU A 12 -2.17 5.77 20.32
C LEU A 12 -3.34 6.01 19.35
N MET A 13 -3.06 6.19 18.06
CA MET A 13 -4.12 6.32 17.05
C MET A 13 -4.95 5.04 16.92
N VAL A 14 -4.31 3.88 16.85
CA VAL A 14 -5.00 2.59 16.77
C VAL A 14 -5.88 2.37 18.01
N ASP A 15 -5.36 2.67 19.20
CA ASP A 15 -6.13 2.56 20.45
C ASP A 15 -7.33 3.51 20.47
N ALA A 16 -7.16 4.76 20.08
CA ALA A 16 -8.24 5.74 20.03
C ALA A 16 -9.35 5.34 19.05
N VAL A 17 -9.00 4.86 17.86
CA VAL A 17 -9.97 4.39 16.86
C VAL A 17 -10.65 3.10 17.31
N ASN A 18 -9.93 2.19 17.96
CA ASN A 18 -10.51 0.96 18.53
C ASN A 18 -11.56 1.29 19.60
N VAL A 19 -11.25 2.18 20.54
CA VAL A 19 -12.17 2.56 21.62
C VAL A 19 -13.44 3.22 21.08
N THR A 20 -13.31 4.07 20.06
CA THR A 20 -14.44 4.83 19.52
C THR A 20 -15.31 4.07 18.53
N THR A 21 -14.73 3.17 17.74
CA THR A 21 -15.44 2.46 16.66
C THR A 21 -15.67 0.99 16.93
N HIS A 22 -15.06 0.43 17.97
CA HIS A 22 -14.98 -1.00 18.26
C HIS A 22 -14.40 -1.84 17.11
N THR A 23 -13.70 -1.21 16.15
CA THR A 23 -12.98 -1.93 15.09
C THR A 23 -11.79 -2.65 15.70
N ASP A 24 -11.63 -3.93 15.37
CA ASP A 24 -10.54 -4.76 15.87
C ASP A 24 -9.15 -4.13 15.59
N ARG A 25 -8.28 -4.11 16.60
CA ARG A 25 -6.94 -3.52 16.50
C ARG A 25 -6.13 -4.11 15.35
N SER A 26 -6.27 -5.40 15.08
CA SER A 26 -5.53 -6.06 14.01
C SER A 26 -6.00 -5.64 12.61
N VAL A 27 -7.27 -5.23 12.46
CA VAL A 27 -7.77 -4.59 11.23
C VAL A 27 -7.25 -3.15 11.13
N LEU A 28 -7.15 -2.43 12.24
CA LEU A 28 -6.62 -1.07 12.26
C LEU A 28 -5.12 -1.04 11.91
N TRP A 29 -4.31 -1.93 12.48
CA TRP A 29 -2.90 -2.09 12.11
C TRP A 29 -2.72 -2.48 10.64
N ALA A 30 -3.55 -3.40 10.12
CA ALA A 30 -3.52 -3.75 8.70
C ALA A 30 -3.84 -2.55 7.79
N ASN A 31 -4.75 -1.65 8.21
CA ASN A 31 -5.02 -0.41 7.49
C ASN A 31 -3.87 0.59 7.59
N ALA A 32 -3.24 0.74 8.76
CA ALA A 32 -2.08 1.59 8.94
C ALA A 32 -0.92 1.13 8.03
N ALA A 33 -0.60 -0.16 8.07
CA ALA A 33 0.38 -0.80 7.18
C ALA A 33 0.06 -0.55 5.70
N ALA A 34 -1.19 -0.72 5.28
CA ALA A 34 -1.59 -0.47 3.90
C ALA A 34 -1.48 1.01 3.49
N ALA A 35 -1.78 1.95 4.38
CA ALA A 35 -1.65 3.37 4.12
C ALA A 35 -0.17 3.79 4.00
N MET A 36 0.68 3.29 4.90
CA MET A 36 2.13 3.53 4.86
C MET A 36 2.76 2.95 3.59
N ALA A 37 2.43 1.72 3.21
CA ALA A 37 2.90 1.12 1.95
C ALA A 37 2.42 1.92 0.73
N GLY A 38 1.19 2.45 0.76
CA GLY A 38 0.67 3.34 -0.28
C GLY A 38 1.44 4.66 -0.40
N ALA A 39 1.90 5.23 0.73
CA ALA A 39 2.72 6.43 0.73
C ALA A 39 4.10 6.18 0.09
N PHE A 40 4.79 5.11 0.49
CA PHE A 40 6.05 4.71 -0.14
C PHE A 40 5.90 4.43 -1.64
N LEU A 41 4.81 3.75 -2.02
CA LEU A 41 4.51 3.49 -3.42
C LEU A 41 4.31 4.79 -4.21
N ALA A 42 3.51 5.73 -3.70
CA ALA A 42 3.26 7.00 -4.37
C ALA A 42 4.54 7.82 -4.54
N LEU A 43 5.40 7.86 -3.50
CA LEU A 43 6.69 8.54 -3.55
C LEU A 43 7.67 7.86 -4.52
N SER A 44 7.67 6.53 -4.59
CA SER A 44 8.53 5.78 -5.50
C SER A 44 8.08 5.98 -6.95
N TRP A 45 6.79 5.84 -7.22
CA TRP A 45 6.24 5.95 -8.57
C TRP A 45 6.45 7.33 -9.18
N GLY A 46 6.33 8.41 -8.40
CA GLY A 46 6.64 9.77 -8.86
C GLY A 46 8.13 10.10 -8.96
N SER A 47 9.02 9.14 -8.69
CA SER A 47 10.47 9.30 -8.88
C SER A 47 10.91 8.78 -10.24
N SER A 48 12.11 9.17 -10.69
CA SER A 48 12.77 8.57 -11.87
C SER A 48 13.23 7.13 -11.63
N ASP A 49 13.36 6.73 -10.36
CA ASP A 49 13.52 5.34 -9.95
C ASP A 49 12.22 4.89 -9.28
N HIS A 50 11.39 4.16 -10.04
CA HIS A 50 10.05 3.74 -9.61
C HIS A 50 10.04 2.71 -8.47
N SER A 51 11.22 2.23 -8.05
CA SER A 51 11.44 1.34 -6.92
C SER A 51 12.24 1.98 -5.79
N ARG A 52 12.60 3.27 -5.91
CA ARG A 52 13.57 3.97 -5.05
C ARG A 52 13.44 3.69 -3.56
N TYR A 53 12.21 3.68 -3.03
CA TYR A 53 11.98 3.55 -1.59
C TYR A 53 11.61 2.13 -1.14
N LEU A 54 11.83 1.11 -1.98
CA LEU A 54 11.48 -0.28 -1.63
C LEU A 54 12.29 -0.80 -0.45
N ASP A 55 13.59 -0.51 -0.42
CA ASP A 55 14.47 -0.97 0.65
C ASP A 55 14.16 -0.23 1.96
N GLU A 56 14.02 1.10 1.93
CA GLU A 56 13.66 1.90 3.11
C GLU A 56 12.27 1.52 3.65
N ALA A 57 11.31 1.22 2.78
CA ALA A 57 10.01 0.73 3.20
C ALA A 57 10.13 -0.65 3.86
N THR A 58 10.95 -1.54 3.30
CA THR A 58 11.17 -2.88 3.87
C THR A 58 11.81 -2.80 5.26
N GLU A 59 12.83 -1.96 5.43
CA GLU A 59 13.47 -1.70 6.72
C GLU A 59 12.50 -1.07 7.73
N ALA A 60 11.73 -0.06 7.32
CA ALA A 60 10.77 0.61 8.20
C ALA A 60 9.69 -0.34 8.72
N PHE A 61 9.21 -1.27 7.89
CA PHE A 61 8.23 -2.27 8.31
C PHE A 61 8.85 -3.34 9.22
N ALA A 62 10.07 -3.80 8.92
CA ALA A 62 10.78 -4.76 9.75
C ALA A 62 11.14 -4.20 11.14
N ALA A 63 11.39 -2.89 11.24
CA ALA A 63 11.70 -2.21 12.49
C ALA A 63 10.49 -2.05 13.42
N ASN A 64 9.25 -2.24 12.93
CA ASN A 64 8.04 -2.06 13.71
C ASN A 64 7.25 -3.38 13.82
N ALA A 65 7.27 -3.99 15.01
CA ALA A 65 6.67 -5.29 15.25
C ALA A 65 5.15 -5.36 14.99
N GLN A 66 4.45 -4.22 15.06
CA GLN A 66 3.02 -4.14 14.78
C GLN A 66 2.71 -4.04 13.28
N LEU A 67 3.69 -3.65 12.46
CA LEU A 67 3.56 -3.54 10.99
C LEU A 67 4.16 -4.73 10.26
N ASP A 68 5.15 -5.41 10.86
CA ASP A 68 5.85 -6.53 10.26
C ASP A 68 4.88 -7.61 9.76
N GLY A 69 5.14 -8.07 8.54
CA GLY A 69 4.35 -9.09 7.86
C GLY A 69 2.91 -8.70 7.48
N LEU A 70 2.42 -7.48 7.76
CA LEU A 70 1.05 -7.08 7.38
C LEU A 70 0.92 -6.73 5.89
N VAL A 71 2.02 -6.41 5.24
CA VAL A 71 2.14 -6.21 3.79
C VAL A 71 3.39 -6.92 3.29
N ALA A 72 3.33 -7.49 2.09
CA ALA A 72 4.52 -7.85 1.33
C ALA A 72 4.89 -6.68 0.44
N LEU A 73 6.15 -6.22 0.56
CA LEU A 73 6.73 -5.17 -0.27
C LEU A 73 7.65 -5.84 -1.29
N THR A 74 7.50 -5.50 -2.55
CA THR A 74 8.25 -6.13 -3.64
C THR A 74 8.24 -5.21 -4.87
N SER A 75 8.79 -5.67 -5.98
CA SER A 75 8.74 -4.98 -7.26
C SER A 75 8.18 -5.88 -8.38
N PHE A 76 7.83 -5.25 -9.49
CA PHE A 76 7.58 -5.91 -10.77
C PHE A 76 8.30 -5.17 -11.88
N ARG A 77 8.53 -5.84 -13.01
CA ARG A 77 9.19 -5.24 -14.18
C ARG A 77 8.19 -4.62 -15.15
N LEU A 78 8.44 -3.39 -15.55
CA LEU A 78 7.75 -2.71 -16.66
C LEU A 78 8.78 -1.90 -17.45
N GLY A 79 8.87 -2.10 -18.77
CA GLY A 79 9.78 -1.33 -19.62
C GLY A 79 11.27 -1.50 -19.31
N GLY A 80 11.66 -2.56 -18.59
CA GLY A 80 13.05 -2.78 -18.14
C GLY A 80 13.36 -2.18 -16.76
N GLU A 81 12.44 -1.43 -16.18
CA GLU A 81 12.55 -0.81 -14.86
C GLU A 81 11.80 -1.62 -13.81
N ASP A 82 12.27 -1.55 -12.57
CA ASP A 82 11.59 -2.13 -11.42
C ASP A 82 10.62 -1.10 -10.83
N TRP A 83 9.39 -1.54 -10.57
CA TRP A 83 8.31 -0.70 -10.06
C TRP A 83 7.84 -1.22 -8.71
N PHE A 84 7.73 -0.32 -7.72
CA PHE A 84 7.26 -0.67 -6.38
C PHE A 84 5.86 -1.29 -6.45
N MET A 85 5.69 -2.45 -5.82
CA MET A 85 4.41 -3.08 -5.56
C MET A 85 4.24 -3.43 -4.07
N SER A 86 3.02 -3.28 -3.57
CA SER A 86 2.65 -3.74 -2.23
C SER A 86 1.52 -4.76 -2.31
N ARG A 87 1.55 -5.79 -1.48
CA ARG A 87 0.46 -6.77 -1.36
C ARG A 87 0.02 -6.83 0.09
N ARG A 88 -1.23 -6.51 0.39
CA ARG A 88 -1.72 -6.60 1.78
C ARG A 88 -1.87 -8.07 2.13
N ARG A 89 -1.45 -8.47 3.33
CA ARG A 89 -1.76 -9.80 3.87
C ARG A 89 -3.10 -9.84 4.60
N ARG A 90 -3.69 -8.66 4.85
CA ARG A 90 -5.01 -8.52 5.47
C ARG A 90 -5.77 -7.35 4.83
N CYS A 91 -6.98 -7.62 4.33
CA CYS A 91 -7.80 -6.61 3.65
C CYS A 91 -8.65 -5.82 4.64
N CYS A 92 -8.94 -4.57 4.27
CA CYS A 92 -9.61 -3.57 5.08
C CYS A 92 -11.12 -3.76 5.22
N LEU A 93 -11.88 -4.18 4.19
CA LEU A 93 -13.34 -4.05 4.22
C LEU A 93 -14.11 -5.00 3.27
N ALA A 94 -13.45 -6.03 2.71
CA ALA A 94 -14.07 -6.86 1.66
C ALA A 94 -15.40 -7.53 2.09
N ILE A 95 -15.51 -7.93 3.36
CA ILE A 95 -16.76 -8.46 3.94
C ILE A 95 -17.88 -7.42 3.88
N ARG A 96 -17.58 -6.14 4.12
CA ARG A 96 -18.55 -5.04 4.00
C ARG A 96 -18.83 -4.66 2.55
N ALA A 97 -17.86 -4.79 1.64
CA ALA A 97 -18.05 -4.55 0.21
C ALA A 97 -19.05 -5.56 -0.41
N ARG A 98 -18.98 -6.84 -0.02
CA ARG A 98 -19.96 -7.86 -0.43
C ARG A 98 -21.39 -7.54 -0.01
N ALA A 99 -21.58 -6.90 1.14
CA ALA A 99 -22.90 -6.46 1.60
C ALA A 99 -23.51 -5.31 0.78
N SER A 100 -22.71 -4.63 -0.06
CA SER A 100 -23.13 -3.42 -0.78
C SER A 100 -23.65 -3.64 -2.21
N ASN A 101 -23.59 -4.86 -2.78
CA ASN A 101 -24.13 -5.23 -4.11
C ASN A 101 -23.68 -4.34 -5.31
N ARG A 102 -22.60 -3.56 -5.23
CA ARG A 102 -22.15 -2.62 -6.28
C ARG A 102 -21.11 -3.17 -7.26
N GLY A 103 -21.04 -4.48 -7.45
CA GLY A 103 -19.93 -5.12 -8.17
C GLY A 103 -18.65 -5.10 -7.32
N GLU A 104 -17.88 -6.18 -7.39
CA GLU A 104 -16.74 -6.36 -6.49
C GLU A 104 -15.53 -5.51 -6.92
N VAL A 105 -15.41 -4.30 -6.38
CA VAL A 105 -14.24 -3.42 -6.60
C VAL A 105 -13.18 -3.70 -5.52
N TYR A 106 -12.20 -4.54 -5.85
CA TYR A 106 -11.04 -4.80 -5.00
C TYR A 106 -9.86 -3.89 -5.35
N CYS A 107 -9.11 -3.44 -4.34
CA CYS A 107 -7.83 -2.77 -4.57
C CYS A 107 -6.80 -3.72 -5.19
N ALA A 108 -5.81 -3.19 -5.90
CA ALA A 108 -4.74 -3.97 -6.53
C ALA A 108 -3.94 -4.81 -5.52
N SER A 109 -3.85 -4.35 -4.26
CA SER A 109 -3.15 -5.05 -3.17
C SER A 109 -4.05 -5.95 -2.32
N CYS A 110 -5.28 -6.26 -2.77
CA CYS A 110 -6.26 -7.02 -1.99
C CYS A 110 -5.87 -8.51 -1.86
N PRO A 111 -5.79 -9.10 -0.65
CA PRO A 111 -5.44 -10.51 -0.44
C PRO A 111 -6.50 -11.51 -0.92
N ILE A 112 -7.68 -11.06 -1.33
CA ILE A 112 -8.69 -11.93 -1.96
C ILE A 112 -8.31 -12.25 -3.40
N LEU A 113 -7.58 -11.35 -4.07
CA LEU A 113 -7.11 -11.55 -5.43
C LEU A 113 -5.91 -12.50 -5.40
N SER A 114 -5.77 -13.34 -6.44
CA SER A 114 -4.53 -14.11 -6.65
C SER A 114 -3.34 -13.18 -6.89
N GLU A 115 -2.13 -13.66 -6.62
CA GLU A 115 -0.92 -12.86 -6.87
C GLU A 115 -0.78 -12.42 -8.33
N ASP A 116 -1.19 -13.27 -9.28
CA ASP A 116 -1.22 -12.94 -10.71
C ASP A 116 -2.16 -11.78 -11.00
N GLU A 117 -3.37 -11.79 -10.41
CA GLU A 117 -4.36 -10.73 -10.60
C GLU A 117 -3.92 -9.43 -9.91
N GLN A 118 -3.26 -9.52 -8.75
CA GLN A 118 -2.63 -8.36 -8.11
C GLN A 118 -1.55 -7.77 -9.02
N GLY A 119 -0.65 -8.60 -9.53
CA GLY A 119 0.42 -8.19 -10.46
C GLY A 119 -0.13 -7.53 -11.72
N ARG A 120 -1.16 -8.13 -12.34
CA ARG A 120 -1.83 -7.57 -13.51
C ARG A 120 -2.43 -6.18 -13.23
N ARG A 121 -3.08 -5.98 -12.09
CA ARG A 121 -3.65 -4.68 -11.71
C ARG A 121 -2.58 -3.63 -11.45
N TYR A 122 -1.45 -4.02 -10.86
CA TYR A 122 -0.30 -3.14 -10.69
C TYR A 122 0.33 -2.73 -12.02
N LEU A 123 0.49 -3.69 -12.94
CA LEU A 123 0.94 -3.42 -14.30
C LEU A 123 0.01 -2.44 -15.03
N ASP A 124 -1.30 -2.71 -15.02
CA ASP A 124 -2.32 -1.84 -15.62
C ASP A 124 -2.26 -0.41 -15.03
N ALA A 125 -2.05 -0.30 -13.71
CA ALA A 125 -1.94 0.99 -13.02
C ALA A 125 -0.66 1.75 -13.41
N ALA A 126 0.49 1.07 -13.51
CA ALA A 126 1.75 1.70 -13.91
C ALA A 126 1.73 2.16 -15.38
N ILE A 127 1.13 1.37 -16.28
CA ILE A 127 0.92 1.78 -17.68
C ILE A 127 0.09 3.07 -17.75
N ARG A 128 -1.00 3.16 -16.97
CA ARG A 128 -1.84 4.37 -16.90
C ARG A 128 -1.06 5.54 -16.30
N PHE A 129 -0.25 5.30 -15.28
CA PHE A 129 0.58 6.32 -14.66
C PHE A 129 1.57 6.92 -15.66
N GLN A 130 2.34 6.08 -16.38
CA GLN A 130 3.26 6.55 -17.43
C GLN A 130 2.53 7.31 -18.55
N ALA A 131 1.32 6.90 -18.91
CA ALA A 131 0.53 7.62 -19.90
C ALA A 131 0.17 9.03 -19.42
N VAL A 132 -0.19 9.20 -18.15
CA VAL A 132 -0.48 10.51 -17.56
C VAL A 132 0.78 11.37 -17.46
N GLU A 133 1.91 10.82 -16.99
CA GLU A 133 3.18 11.56 -16.89
C GLU A 133 3.66 12.09 -18.24
N ARG A 134 3.50 11.29 -19.31
CA ARG A 134 3.84 11.73 -20.67
C ARG A 134 2.99 12.89 -21.15
N VAL A 135 1.70 12.90 -20.81
CA VAL A 135 0.79 14.02 -21.14
C VAL A 135 1.20 15.27 -20.38
N VAL A 136 1.38 15.17 -19.06
CA VAL A 136 1.81 16.31 -18.22
C VAL A 136 3.15 16.89 -18.68
N SER A 137 4.10 16.03 -19.02
CA SER A 137 5.43 16.45 -19.50
C SER A 137 5.37 17.08 -20.90
N ALA A 138 4.46 16.65 -21.77
CA ALA A 138 4.26 17.20 -23.10
C ALA A 138 3.56 18.58 -23.06
N ASP A 139 2.71 18.81 -22.06
CA ASP A 139 1.97 20.06 -21.87
C ASP A 139 2.79 21.16 -21.13
N GLY A 140 4.01 20.87 -20.68
CA GLY A 140 4.99 21.87 -20.24
C GLY A 140 4.62 22.63 -18.96
N LEU A 141 3.97 21.97 -18.00
CA LEU A 141 3.76 22.50 -16.64
C LEU A 141 5.01 22.38 -15.77
#